data_AF-A0AAJ1V8R5-F1
#
_entry.id   AF-A0AAJ1V8R5-F1
#
_cell.length_a   1.000
_cell.length_b   1.000
_cell.length_c   1.000
_cell.angle_alpha   90.00
_cell.angle_beta   90.00
_cell.angle_gamma   90.00
#
_symmetry.space_group_name_H-M   'P 1'
#
loop_
_entity.id
_entity.type
_entity.pdbx_description
1 polymer ?
#
loop_
_entity_poly.entity_id
_entity_poly.type
_entity_poly.pdbx_seq_one_letter_code
_entity_poly.pdbx_strand_id
1 'polypeptide(L)'
;MITKVCEWKEFHPNGNIWIIGEIGIIPEMWKDIYDHRTEFKGYENQNVCRLGIWKKFYDNGQLAWTLDYGDGTYSYESKEKFPSYRKDGQLIKT
;
A
#
# COMPACT_ATOMS: atom_id res chain seq x y z
N MET A 1 -11.68 -13.03 -3.23
CA MET A 1 -12.67 -12.51 -2.25
C MET A 1 -11.92 -11.89 -1.09
N ILE A 2 -12.28 -10.69 -0.66
CA ILE A 2 -11.74 -10.05 0.54
C ILE A 2 -12.75 -10.25 1.68
N THR A 3 -12.31 -10.72 2.84
CA THR A 3 -13.19 -10.99 3.99
C THR A 3 -13.25 -9.83 4.97
N LYS A 4 -12.20 -9.03 5.05
CA LYS A 4 -12.11 -7.86 5.91
C LYS A 4 -11.15 -6.84 5.33
N VAL A 5 -11.50 -5.56 5.43
CA VAL A 5 -10.64 -4.42 5.08
C VAL A 5 -10.22 -3.71 6.36
N CYS A 6 -8.94 -3.34 6.44
CA CYS A 6 -8.37 -2.59 7.57
C CYS A 6 -7.54 -1.42 7.04
N GLU A 7 -7.61 -0.27 7.72
CA GLU A 7 -6.63 0.79 7.50
C GLU A 7 -5.25 0.34 7.98
N TRP A 8 -4.23 0.62 7.19
CA TRP A 8 -2.83 0.35 7.51
C TRP A 8 -2.04 1.66 7.56
N LYS A 9 -1.27 1.85 8.63
CA LYS A 9 -0.41 3.02 8.85
C LYS A 9 0.90 2.58 9.48
N GLU A 10 2.01 2.99 8.90
CA GLU A 10 3.33 2.90 9.54
C GLU A 10 3.92 4.28 9.70
N PHE A 11 4.82 4.42 10.68
CA PHE A 11 5.37 5.69 11.08
C PHE A 11 6.90 5.65 11.05
N HIS A 12 7.51 6.75 10.66
CA HIS A 12 8.92 7.01 10.83
C HIS A 12 9.26 7.08 12.33
N PRO A 13 10.55 6.94 12.72
CA PRO A 13 10.97 7.08 14.11
C PRO A 13 10.60 8.43 14.76
N ASN A 14 10.38 9.48 13.95
CA ASN A 14 9.95 10.80 14.41
C ASN A 14 8.43 10.92 14.62
N GLY A 15 7.67 9.85 14.40
CA GLY A 15 6.21 9.82 14.56
C GLY A 15 5.42 10.29 13.33
N ASN A 16 6.08 10.78 12.28
CA ASN A 16 5.40 11.13 11.03
C ASN A 16 4.99 9.87 10.28
N ILE A 17 3.90 9.94 9.52
CA ILE A 17 3.44 8.83 8.69
C ILE A 17 4.53 8.49 7.67
N TRP A 18 4.86 7.21 7.58
CA TRP A 18 5.76 6.67 6.56
C TRP A 18 4.97 6.09 5.39
N ILE A 19 3.95 5.30 5.69
CA ILE A 19 3.07 4.70 4.69
C ILE A 19 1.64 4.65 5.22
N ILE A 20 0.67 4.83 4.33
CA ILE A 20 -0.75 4.67 4.61
C ILE A 20 -1.45 4.03 3.42
N GLY A 21 -2.43 3.17 3.72
CA GLY A 21 -3.29 2.55 2.73
C GLY A 21 -4.29 1.63 3.39
N GLU A 22 -4.89 0.75 2.60
CA GLU A 22 -5.82 -0.27 3.06
C GLU A 22 -5.30 -1.66 2.73
N ILE A 23 -5.44 -2.58 3.70
CA ILE A 23 -5.17 -4.00 3.50
C ILE A 23 -6.47 -4.80 3.55
N GLY A 24 -6.54 -5.82 2.71
CA GLY A 24 -7.64 -6.80 2.69
C GLY A 24 -7.15 -8.15 3.15
N ILE A 25 -7.85 -8.79 4.10
CA ILE A 25 -7.64 -10.20 4.45
C ILE A 25 -8.29 -11.07 3.38
N ILE A 26 -7.54 -12.05 2.88
CA ILE A 26 -7.98 -12.99 1.86
C ILE A 26 -7.93 -14.43 2.40
N PRO A 27 -8.90 -15.30 2.04
CA PRO A 27 -8.82 -16.72 2.37
C PRO A 27 -7.69 -17.42 1.59
N GLU A 28 -7.10 -18.47 2.17
CA GLU A 28 -6.00 -19.26 1.58
C GLU A 28 -6.27 -19.69 0.12
N MET A 29 -7.49 -20.12 -0.18
CA MET A 29 -7.89 -20.57 -1.53
C MET A 29 -7.84 -19.47 -2.61
N TRP A 30 -7.68 -18.20 -2.25
CA TRP A 30 -7.62 -17.06 -3.17
C TRP A 30 -6.22 -16.45 -3.27
N LYS A 31 -5.20 -17.00 -2.59
CA LYS A 31 -3.85 -16.40 -2.53
C LYS A 31 -3.17 -16.23 -3.90
N ASP A 32 -3.49 -17.10 -4.85
CA ASP A 32 -2.89 -17.07 -6.20
C ASP A 32 -3.56 -16.04 -7.13
N ILE A 33 -4.66 -15.42 -6.70
CA ILE A 33 -5.40 -14.40 -7.45
C ILE A 33 -5.05 -12.98 -6.98
N TYR A 34 -4.71 -12.82 -5.71
CA TYR A 34 -4.42 -11.53 -5.07
C TYR A 34 -2.92 -11.33 -4.85
N ASP A 35 -2.44 -10.07 -4.84
CA ASP A 35 -1.08 -9.69 -4.39
C ASP A 35 -0.90 -10.01 -2.90
N HIS A 36 -0.79 -11.31 -2.60
CA HIS A 36 -0.73 -11.83 -1.25
C HIS A 36 0.61 -11.48 -0.62
N ARG A 37 0.55 -11.09 0.65
CA ARG A 37 1.68 -10.65 1.45
C ARG A 37 1.51 -11.17 2.87
N THR A 38 2.64 -11.42 3.52
CA THR A 38 2.72 -11.85 4.93
C THR A 38 3.58 -10.90 5.78
N GLU A 39 4.06 -9.81 5.18
CA GLU A 39 5.01 -8.86 5.79
C GLU A 39 4.33 -7.84 6.73
N PHE A 40 3.00 -7.88 6.86
CA PHE A 40 2.23 -6.95 7.67
C PHE A 40 2.24 -7.36 9.15
N LYS A 41 2.92 -6.58 9.98
CA LYS A 41 3.01 -6.82 11.42
C LYS A 41 1.63 -6.89 12.09
N GLY A 42 1.37 -7.92 12.88
CA GLY A 42 0.06 -8.22 13.47
C GLY A 42 -0.88 -9.04 12.56
N TYR A 43 -0.49 -9.30 11.31
CA TYR A 43 -1.22 -10.14 10.34
C TYR A 43 -0.36 -11.29 9.83
N GLU A 44 0.72 -11.66 10.52
CA GLU A 44 1.72 -12.63 10.06
C GLU A 44 1.15 -14.02 9.76
N ASN A 45 0.03 -14.38 10.40
CA ASN A 45 -0.68 -15.65 10.20
C ASN A 45 -1.87 -15.55 9.23
N GLN A 46 -2.03 -14.42 8.53
CA GLN A 46 -3.13 -14.17 7.62
C GLN A 46 -2.60 -13.83 6.23
N ASN A 47 -3.27 -14.32 5.19
CA ASN A 47 -3.02 -13.82 3.85
C ASN A 47 -3.67 -12.44 3.74
N VAL A 48 -2.88 -11.44 3.38
CA VAL A 48 -3.37 -10.08 3.18
C VAL A 48 -2.91 -9.55 1.82
N CYS A 49 -3.66 -8.63 1.25
CA CYS A 49 -3.32 -7.92 0.02
C CYS A 49 -3.46 -6.41 0.24
N ARG A 50 -2.80 -5.63 -0.60
CA ARG A 50 -2.95 -4.17 -0.61
C ARG A 50 -4.14 -3.80 -1.49
N LEU A 51 -4.93 -2.83 -1.03
CA LEU A 51 -6.12 -2.35 -1.72
C LEU A 51 -6.01 -0.87 -2.01
N GLY A 52 -6.59 -0.47 -3.14
CA GLY A 52 -6.77 0.92 -3.54
C GLY A 52 -5.49 1.75 -3.46
N ILE A 53 -5.64 2.99 -2.98
CA ILE A 53 -4.56 3.97 -3.02
C ILE A 53 -3.64 3.86 -1.81
N TRP A 54 -2.37 3.63 -2.08
CA TRP A 54 -1.29 3.64 -1.11
C TRP A 54 -0.42 4.87 -1.30
N LYS A 55 -0.07 5.52 -0.19
CA LYS A 55 0.79 6.70 -0.18
C LYS A 55 1.99 6.47 0.73
N LYS A 56 3.18 6.79 0.22
CA LYS A 56 4.42 6.81 1.01
C LYS A 56 4.89 8.24 1.19
N PHE A 57 5.41 8.53 2.36
CA PHE A 57 5.94 9.85 2.73
C PHE A 57 7.37 9.74 3.22
N TYR A 58 8.13 10.80 2.99
CA TYR A 58 9.42 11.00 3.63
C TYR A 58 9.24 11.33 5.12
N ASP A 59 10.32 11.22 5.88
CA ASP A 59 10.37 11.56 7.32
C ASP A 59 9.97 13.03 7.60
N ASN A 60 10.17 13.94 6.65
CA ASN A 60 9.70 15.33 6.73
C ASN A 60 8.19 15.49 6.45
N GLY A 61 7.45 14.40 6.23
CA GLY A 61 6.01 14.40 5.96
C GLY A 61 5.65 14.66 4.49
N GLN A 62 6.63 14.92 3.61
CA GLN A 62 6.36 15.14 2.20
C GLN A 62 5.98 13.83 1.50
N LEU A 63 4.94 13.87 0.66
CA LEU A 63 4.58 12.76 -0.22
C LEU A 63 5.77 12.38 -1.10
N ALA A 64 6.15 11.10 -1.05
CA ALA A 64 7.18 10.51 -1.90
C ALA A 64 6.55 9.90 -3.16
N TRP A 65 5.49 9.12 -3.00
CA TRP A 65 4.75 8.54 -4.13
C TRP A 65 3.35 8.09 -3.71
N THR A 66 2.51 7.90 -4.73
CA THR A 66 1.20 7.26 -4.62
C THR A 66 1.15 6.08 -5.59
N LEU A 67 0.55 4.98 -5.20
CA LEU A 67 0.30 3.81 -6.06
C LEU A 67 -1.15 3.35 -5.87
N ASP A 68 -1.73 2.78 -6.92
CA ASP A 68 -3.07 2.21 -6.89
C ASP A 68 -3.00 0.71 -7.11
N TYR A 69 -3.42 -0.03 -6.07
CA TYR A 69 -3.53 -1.48 -6.08
C TYR A 69 -4.93 -1.96 -6.45
N GLY A 70 -5.88 -1.05 -6.67
CA GLY A 70 -7.24 -1.37 -7.10
C GLY A 70 -7.94 -2.33 -6.15
N ASP A 71 -8.35 -3.48 -6.67
CA ASP A 71 -9.01 -4.54 -5.92
C ASP A 71 -8.02 -5.53 -5.25
N GLY A 72 -6.71 -5.28 -5.35
CA GLY A 72 -5.65 -6.11 -4.80
C GLY A 72 -5.36 -7.38 -5.60
N THR A 73 -5.97 -7.56 -6.78
CA THR A 73 -5.70 -8.71 -7.66
C THR A 73 -4.41 -8.51 -8.46
N TYR A 74 -3.73 -9.60 -8.82
CA TYR A 74 -2.55 -9.53 -9.71
C TYR A 74 -2.90 -9.05 -11.12
N SER A 75 -4.15 -9.24 -11.55
CA SER A 75 -4.65 -8.80 -12.85
C SER A 75 -4.99 -7.30 -12.89
N TYR A 76 -5.02 -6.63 -11.74
CA TYR A 76 -5.37 -5.21 -11.72
C TYR A 76 -4.22 -4.38 -12.27
N GLU A 77 -4.55 -3.54 -13.25
CA GLU A 77 -3.64 -2.56 -13.82
C GLU A 77 -4.25 -1.16 -13.63
N SER A 78 -3.57 -0.31 -12.85
CA SER A 78 -4.00 1.07 -12.71
C SER A 78 -3.78 1.84 -14.01
N LYS A 79 -4.80 2.58 -14.42
CA LYS A 79 -4.71 3.55 -15.54
C LYS A 79 -4.23 4.92 -15.07
N GLU A 80 -4.21 5.15 -13.77
CA GLU A 80 -3.80 6.42 -13.18
C GLU A 80 -2.28 6.46 -13.03
N LYS A 81 -1.69 7.60 -13.39
CA LYS A 81 -0.27 7.87 -13.15
C LYS A 81 -0.16 8.89 -12.04
N PHE A 82 0.46 8.48 -10.95
CA PHE A 82 0.71 9.37 -9.85
C PHE A 82 2.12 9.98 -9.93
N PRO A 83 2.25 11.28 -9.66
CA PRO A 83 3.56 11.89 -9.54
C PRO A 83 4.33 11.28 -8.37
N SER A 84 5.63 11.06 -8.57
CA SER A 84 6.57 10.76 -7.50
C SER A 84 7.43 11.99 -7.23
N TYR A 85 7.84 12.19 -5.99
CA TYR A 85 8.61 13.34 -5.57
C TYR A 85 9.86 12.89 -4.84
N ARG A 86 10.92 13.68 -4.95
CA ARG A 86 12.11 13.60 -4.09
C ARG A 86 11.82 14.24 -2.73
N LYS A 87 12.67 13.98 -1.75
CA LYS A 87 12.55 14.48 -0.37
C LYS A 87 12.56 16.02 -0.23
N ASP A 88 13.03 16.72 -1.26
CA ASP A 88 13.12 18.18 -1.32
C ASP A 88 11.92 18.86 -2.00
N GLY A 89 10.86 18.11 -2.35
CA GLY A 89 9.72 18.64 -3.09
C GLY A 89 9.77 18.38 -4.58
N GLN A 90 10.93 18.02 -5.14
CA GLN A 90 11.11 18.01 -6.59
C GLN A 90 10.35 16.84 -7.22
N LEU A 91 9.51 17.15 -8.20
CA LEU A 91 8.83 16.16 -9.02
C LEU A 91 9.84 15.30 -9.79
N ILE A 92 9.75 13.98 -9.62
CA ILE A 92 10.43 13.00 -10.46
C ILE A 92 9.59 12.86 -11.73
N LYS A 93 10.04 13.48 -12.82
CA LYS A 93 9.42 13.28 -14.13
C LYS A 93 9.70 11.84 -14.59
N THR A 94 8.64 11.04 -14.61
CA THR A 94 8.57 9.74 -15.31
C THR A 94 8.13 9.92 -16.75
#